data_AF-A0A2S9G5Q4-F1
#
_entry.id   AF-A0A2S9G5Q4-F1
#
_cell.length_a   1.000
_cell.length_b   1.000
_cell.length_c   1.000
_cell.angle_alpha   90.00
_cell.angle_beta   90.00
_cell.angle_gamma   90.00
#
_symmetry.space_group_name_H-M   'P 1'
#
loop_
_entity.id
_entity.type
_entity.pdbx_description
1 polymer ?
#
loop_
_entity_poly.entity_id
_entity_poly.type
_entity_poly.pdbx_seq_one_letter_code
_entity_poly.pdbx_strand_id
1 'polypeptide(L)'
;LLTGRNHHSVGMGNITETATAAPGYTSVLPNTKAPLPLTLKLTGYSTAQFGKCHEVPVWQTSPAGPFTAWPTGGGGFEYFYGFIG
;
A
#
# COMPACT_ATOMS: atom_id res chain seq x y z
N LEU A 1 -7.83 -3.57 4.81
CA LEU A 1 -8.84 -2.48 4.82
C LEU A 1 -8.92 -1.78 3.47
N LEU A 2 -7.85 -1.12 3.01
CA LEU A 2 -7.88 -0.20 1.86
C LEU A 2 -8.42 -0.82 0.56
N THR A 3 -8.25 -2.12 0.33
CA THR A 3 -8.68 -2.77 -0.91
C THR A 3 -10.09 -3.34 -0.86
N GLY A 4 -10.72 -3.41 0.32
CA GLY A 4 -12.02 -4.07 0.53
C GLY A 4 -12.03 -5.57 0.20
N ARG A 5 -10.85 -6.23 0.17
CA ARG A 5 -10.69 -7.63 -0.29
C ARG A 5 -10.02 -8.50 0.76
N ASN A 6 -10.13 -9.81 0.58
CA ASN A 6 -9.39 -10.80 1.37
C ASN A 6 -7.88 -10.50 1.28
N HIS A 7 -7.20 -10.44 2.43
CA HIS A 7 -5.79 -10.06 2.53
C HIS A 7 -4.80 -10.99 1.77
N HIS A 8 -5.09 -12.29 1.66
CA HIS A 8 -4.27 -13.20 0.83
C HIS A 8 -4.38 -12.85 -0.66
N SER A 9 -5.55 -12.38 -1.11
CA SER A 9 -5.76 -12.02 -2.53
C SER A 9 -5.03 -10.74 -2.98
N VAL A 10 -4.44 -10.00 -2.01
CA VAL A 10 -3.72 -8.74 -2.25
C VAL A 10 -2.27 -8.80 -1.77
N GLY A 11 -1.72 -10.00 -1.55
CA GLY A 11 -0.32 -10.18 -1.17
C GLY A 11 -0.01 -9.88 0.30
N MET A 12 -1.03 -9.67 1.14
CA MET A 12 -0.89 -9.24 2.54
C MET A 12 -1.37 -10.32 3.52
N GLY A 13 -1.03 -11.59 3.26
CA GLY A 13 -1.36 -12.72 4.16
C GLY A 13 -0.67 -12.67 5.53
N ASN A 14 0.26 -11.74 5.72
CA ASN A 14 1.06 -11.49 6.91
C ASN A 14 1.58 -10.04 6.93
N ILE A 15 2.27 -9.65 8.01
CA ILE A 15 2.98 -8.36 8.07
C ILE A 15 4.14 -8.35 7.07
N THR A 16 4.47 -7.16 6.56
CA THR A 16 5.42 -6.97 5.45
C THR A 16 6.80 -7.56 5.72
N GLU A 17 7.25 -7.52 6.98
CA GLU A 17 8.55 -7.99 7.47
C GLU A 17 8.73 -9.50 7.34
N THR A 18 7.62 -10.23 7.26
CA THR A 18 7.62 -11.70 7.18
C THR A 18 7.28 -12.18 5.77
N ALA A 19 7.27 -11.29 4.77
CA ALA A 19 6.93 -11.61 3.39
C ALA A 19 7.72 -12.80 2.85
N THR A 20 7.07 -13.62 2.04
CA THR A 20 7.65 -14.80 1.39
C THR A 20 7.33 -14.81 -0.10
N ALA A 21 7.94 -15.74 -0.84
CA ALA A 21 7.60 -15.96 -2.25
C ALA A 21 6.27 -16.72 -2.44
N ALA A 22 5.63 -17.20 -1.36
CA ALA A 22 4.39 -17.96 -1.46
C ALA A 22 3.24 -17.06 -1.98
N PRO A 23 2.33 -17.59 -2.83
CA PRO A 23 1.20 -16.84 -3.34
C PRO A 23 0.36 -16.21 -2.21
N GLY A 24 0.18 -14.89 -2.26
CA GLY A 24 -0.60 -14.14 -1.29
C GLY A 24 0.16 -13.63 -0.05
N TYR A 25 1.47 -13.89 0.04
CA TYR A 25 2.32 -13.49 1.17
C TYR A 25 3.51 -12.62 0.73
N THR A 26 3.40 -11.96 -0.42
CA THR A 26 4.52 -11.26 -1.07
C THR A 26 4.73 -9.83 -0.58
N SER A 27 3.83 -9.28 0.24
CA SER A 27 3.77 -7.86 0.63
C SER A 27 3.58 -6.88 -0.54
N VAL A 28 3.32 -7.37 -1.76
CA VAL A 28 3.15 -6.54 -2.95
C VAL A 28 1.69 -6.53 -3.37
N LEU A 29 1.08 -5.35 -3.35
CA LEU A 29 -0.27 -5.14 -3.85
C LEU A 29 -0.31 -5.35 -5.38
N PRO A 30 -1.14 -6.28 -5.90
CA PRO A 30 -1.29 -6.44 -7.34
C PRO A 30 -1.95 -5.22 -8.00
N ASN A 31 -1.50 -4.86 -9.21
CA ASN A 31 -2.06 -3.75 -9.99
C ASN A 31 -3.52 -3.96 -10.44
N THR A 32 -4.09 -5.15 -10.21
CA THR A 32 -5.50 -5.47 -10.49
C THR A 32 -6.44 -5.20 -9.29
N LYS A 33 -5.92 -4.70 -8.17
CA LYS A 33 -6.64 -4.55 -6.90
C LYS A 33 -6.51 -3.13 -6.33
N ALA A 34 -7.17 -2.17 -6.98
CA ALA A 34 -7.12 -0.76 -6.59
C ALA A 34 -7.49 -0.53 -5.11
N PRO A 35 -6.69 0.26 -4.36
CA PRO A 35 -7.07 0.80 -3.06
C PRO A 35 -8.22 1.82 -3.17
N LEU A 36 -9.06 1.88 -2.15
CA LEU A 36 -10.13 2.88 -1.98
C LEU A 36 -9.65 4.33 -2.22
N PRO A 37 -8.55 4.82 -1.62
CA PRO A 37 -8.06 6.17 -1.89
C PRO A 37 -7.75 6.42 -3.38
N LEU A 38 -7.24 5.43 -4.12
CA LEU A 38 -7.02 5.59 -5.56
C LEU A 38 -8.34 5.80 -6.30
N THR A 39 -9.37 5.01 -5.98
CA THR A 39 -10.71 5.20 -6.56
C THR A 39 -11.27 6.58 -6.23
N LEU A 40 -11.16 7.02 -4.97
CA LEU A 40 -11.66 8.32 -4.54
C LEU A 40 -10.94 9.47 -5.25
N LYS A 41 -9.61 9.42 -5.33
CA LYS A 41 -8.78 10.38 -6.07
C LYS A 41 -9.22 10.52 -7.53
N LEU A 42 -9.44 9.38 -8.20
CA LEU A 42 -9.91 9.37 -9.60
C LEU A 42 -11.33 9.92 -9.78
N THR A 43 -12.10 10.03 -8.70
CA THR A 43 -13.45 10.62 -8.69
C THR A 43 -13.49 12.06 -8.14
N GLY A 44 -12.33 12.72 -8.00
CA GLY A 44 -12.24 14.13 -7.64
C GLY A 44 -12.19 14.42 -6.13
N TYR A 45 -12.06 13.40 -5.29
CA TYR A 45 -11.80 13.61 -3.87
C TYR A 45 -10.33 13.95 -3.62
N SER A 46 -10.08 14.88 -2.69
CA SER A 46 -8.74 15.08 -2.13
C SER A 46 -8.44 13.99 -1.11
N THR A 47 -7.29 13.35 -1.24
CA THR A 47 -6.94 12.16 -0.46
C THR A 47 -5.65 12.36 0.33
N ALA A 48 -5.68 12.04 1.61
CA ALA A 48 -4.50 12.10 2.48
C ALA A 48 -4.48 10.96 3.51
N GLN A 49 -3.29 10.46 3.83
CA GLN A 49 -3.07 9.52 4.92
C GLN A 49 -2.22 10.17 6.00
N PHE A 50 -2.68 10.09 7.25
CA PHE A 50 -1.98 10.59 8.42
C PHE A 50 -1.74 9.45 9.41
N GLY A 51 -0.49 9.30 9.86
CA GLY A 51 -0.11 8.26 10.82
C GLY A 51 0.52 7.03 10.17
N LYS A 52 0.17 5.85 10.68
CA LYS A 52 0.84 4.59 10.30
C LYS A 52 0.47 4.18 8.86
N CYS A 53 1.48 3.81 8.08
CA CYS A 53 1.33 3.01 6.88
C CYS A 53 2.16 1.73 7.02
N HIS A 54 1.52 0.58 6.83
CA HIS A 54 2.16 -0.73 6.91
C HIS A 54 1.88 -1.58 5.67
N GLU A 55 1.69 -0.90 4.54
CA GLU A 55 1.35 -1.49 3.24
C GLU A 55 2.51 -1.37 2.22
N VAL A 56 3.66 -0.87 2.65
CA VAL A 56 4.87 -0.73 1.83
C VAL A 56 5.77 -1.96 2.05
N PRO A 57 6.21 -2.66 0.99
CA PRO A 57 7.19 -3.73 1.12
C PRO A 57 8.44 -3.23 1.83
N VAL A 58 9.00 -4.05 2.72
CA VAL A 58 10.15 -3.69 3.58
C VAL A 58 11.34 -3.13 2.77
N TRP A 59 11.58 -3.66 1.57
CA TRP A 59 12.65 -3.23 0.66
C TRP A 59 12.36 -1.93 -0.11
N GLN A 60 11.17 -1.35 0.05
CA GLN A 60 10.79 -0.06 -0.55
C GLN A 60 10.56 1.02 0.52
N THR A 61 10.92 0.79 1.79
CA THR A 61 10.69 1.75 2.88
C THR A 61 11.75 2.86 2.97
N SER A 62 12.84 2.74 2.21
CA SER A 62 13.94 3.70 2.20
C SER A 62 13.50 5.08 1.67
N PRO A 63 14.03 6.19 2.23
CA PRO A 63 13.82 7.53 1.67
C PRO A 63 14.49 7.71 0.30
N ALA A 64 15.27 6.74 -0.19
CA ALA A 64 15.80 6.74 -1.56
C ALA A 64 14.79 6.23 -2.61
N GLY A 65 13.68 5.62 -2.18
CA GLY A 65 12.70 4.98 -3.06
C GLY A 65 13.07 3.55 -3.49
N PRO A 66 12.30 2.95 -4.41
CA PRO A 66 11.21 3.56 -5.16
C PRO A 66 9.98 3.85 -4.29
N PHE A 67 9.26 4.94 -4.60
CA PHE A 67 8.05 5.35 -3.87
C PHE A 67 6.76 4.76 -4.43
N THR A 68 6.84 3.83 -5.38
CA THR A 68 5.67 3.28 -6.09
C THR A 68 4.69 2.53 -5.19
N ALA A 69 5.15 1.95 -4.08
CA ALA A 69 4.27 1.32 -3.09
C ALA A 69 3.86 2.26 -1.95
N TRP A 70 4.44 3.47 -1.88
CA TRP A 70 4.12 4.43 -0.82
C TRP A 70 2.70 4.97 -0.95
N PRO A 71 2.12 5.50 0.14
CA PRO A 71 0.82 6.15 0.11
C PRO A 71 0.63 7.13 -1.05
N THR A 72 1.63 7.99 -1.30
CA THR A 72 1.61 9.02 -2.34
C THR A 72 1.94 8.54 -3.75
N GLY A 73 2.63 7.40 -3.90
CA GLY A 73 3.05 6.88 -5.21
C GLY A 73 2.04 5.91 -5.82
N GLY A 74 1.65 4.87 -5.07
CA GLY A 74 0.71 3.85 -5.56
C GLY A 74 -0.41 3.51 -4.57
N GLY A 75 -0.34 4.03 -3.35
CA GLY A 75 -1.41 3.90 -2.37
C GLY A 75 -2.66 4.70 -2.72
N GLY A 76 -2.56 5.68 -3.63
CA GLY A 76 -3.69 6.48 -4.09
C GLY A 76 -3.96 7.74 -3.27
N PHE A 77 -3.17 7.99 -2.23
CA PHE A 77 -3.22 9.26 -1.49
C PHE A 77 -2.42 10.33 -2.24
N GLU A 78 -2.80 11.59 -2.10
CA GLU A 78 -2.05 12.72 -2.65
C GLU A 78 -1.08 13.31 -1.63
N TYR A 79 -1.42 13.18 -0.35
CA TYR A 79 -0.58 13.60 0.77
C TYR A 79 -0.38 12.47 1.77
N PHE A 80 0.84 12.40 2.33
CA PHE A 80 1.18 11.50 3.41
C PHE A 80 2.00 12.21 4.46
N TYR A 81 1.60 12.08 5.71
CA TYR A 81 2.38 12.53 6.85
C TYR A 81 2.31 11.49 7.96
N GLY A 82 3.43 10.84 8.24
CA GLY A 82 3.47 9.73 9.17
C GLY A 82 4.73 8.89 9.02
N PHE A 83 4.61 7.60 9.30
CA PHE A 83 5.73 6.66 9.28
C PHE A 83 5.36 5.36 8.57
N ILE A 84 6.38 4.69 8.04
CA ILE A 84 6.27 3.40 7.37
C ILE A 84 6.75 2.31 8.36
N GLY A 85 5.98 1.22 8.50
CA GLY A 85 6.26 0.10 9.42
C GLY A 85 5.37 0.10 10.66
#